data_AF-A0A932NRN3-F1
#
_entry.id   AF-A0A932NRN3-F1
#
_cell.length_a   1.000
_cell.length_b   1.000
_cell.length_c   1.000
_cell.angle_alpha   90.00
_cell.angle_beta   90.00
_cell.angle_gamma   90.00
#
_symmetry.space_group_name_H-M   'P 1'
#
loop_
_entity.id
_entity.type
_entity.pdbx_description
1 polymer ?
#
loop_
_entity_poly.entity_id
_entity_poly.type
_entity_poly.pdbx_seq_one_letter_code
_entity_poly.pdbx_strand_id
1 'polypeptide(L)'
;MQEYPDNGAPLGWLIDPEAKRVYLYRPQTPGLATETHRRLSRPLPQGEQTMDELIYASANAIAKAIRDKDVSAVEVVEAHLRRIEAVNPKLNAVVHTIAARARAEARAADQALARREVQGPLHGVPMTIKDSLDTAGVVSTGGTKGRAAYVPEQDATVVARLRAAGAILLGKTNTPELTLAGETDNLVYGRTNNPYDLSRTPGGSSGGAGAIIAAGGSPLDIGSDTGGSIRLPAHFCGIAGIKPTSGRVPRTGHVVPFGMGAVDALTQNGPMARYVEDLALTLPIIAGDDWRDPAIVPMPLGDPNAINVKGLRVAMHTDNGVMAPTPETAVAVR
;
A
#
# COMPACT_ATOMS: atom_id res chain seq x y z
N MET A 1 -12.83 -9.39 44.18
CA MET A 1 -13.50 -10.03 43.03
C MET A 1 -14.61 -9.08 42.62
N GLN A 2 -14.41 -8.31 41.56
CA GLN A 2 -15.39 -7.36 41.04
C GLN A 2 -15.49 -7.65 39.55
N GLU A 3 -16.59 -8.30 39.16
CA GLU A 3 -16.90 -8.66 37.78
C GLU A 3 -17.44 -7.44 37.05
N TYR A 4 -16.96 -7.22 35.82
CA TYR A 4 -17.55 -6.30 34.85
C TYR A 4 -18.46 -7.10 33.91
N PRO A 5 -19.62 -6.56 33.49
CA PRO A 5 -20.53 -7.25 32.59
C PRO A 5 -19.99 -7.30 31.16
N ASP A 6 -19.96 -8.50 30.61
CA ASP A 6 -19.60 -8.82 29.23
C ASP A 6 -20.77 -8.47 28.29
N ASN A 7 -20.68 -7.33 27.59
CA ASN A 7 -21.72 -6.81 26.70
C ASN A 7 -21.27 -6.76 25.22
N GLY A 8 -20.45 -7.71 24.76
CA GLY A 8 -19.98 -7.76 23.38
C GLY A 8 -20.52 -8.95 22.59
N ALA A 9 -21.64 -8.81 21.88
CA ALA A 9 -22.00 -9.80 20.86
C ALA A 9 -20.84 -9.96 19.84
N PRO A 10 -20.48 -11.19 19.42
CA PRO A 10 -19.36 -11.42 18.53
C PRO A 10 -19.58 -10.76 17.17
N LEU A 11 -18.49 -10.25 16.59
CA LEU A 11 -18.48 -9.72 15.22
C LEU A 11 -18.76 -10.86 14.23
N GLY A 12 -19.67 -10.62 13.29
CA GLY A 12 -20.01 -11.55 12.22
C GLY A 12 -19.32 -11.16 10.91
N TRP A 13 -19.15 -12.15 10.04
CA TRP A 13 -18.64 -11.97 8.68
C TRP A 13 -19.76 -12.16 7.68
N LEU A 14 -19.91 -11.21 6.75
CA LEU A 14 -20.80 -11.36 5.60
C LEU A 14 -19.94 -11.52 4.35
N ILE A 15 -20.15 -12.62 3.63
CA ILE A 15 -19.51 -12.90 2.35
C ILE A 15 -20.51 -12.53 1.25
N ASP A 16 -20.13 -11.58 0.39
CA ASP A 16 -20.86 -11.28 -0.84
C ASP A 16 -20.15 -11.97 -2.02
N PRO A 17 -20.66 -13.12 -2.50
CA PRO A 17 -20.03 -13.89 -3.55
C PRO A 17 -20.14 -13.22 -4.94
N GLU A 18 -21.10 -12.32 -5.16
CA GLU A 18 -21.24 -11.60 -6.44
C GLU A 18 -20.25 -10.43 -6.50
N ALA A 19 -20.06 -9.71 -5.38
CA ALA A 19 -19.10 -8.61 -5.30
C ALA A 19 -17.66 -9.06 -4.99
N LYS A 20 -17.43 -10.34 -4.67
CA LYS A 20 -16.14 -10.91 -4.23
C LYS A 20 -15.53 -10.14 -3.05
N ARG A 21 -16.34 -9.81 -2.04
CA ARG A 21 -15.91 -9.04 -0.86
C ARG A 21 -16.36 -9.71 0.43
N VAL A 22 -15.58 -9.47 1.49
CA VAL A 22 -15.88 -9.90 2.86
C VAL A 22 -16.04 -8.65 3.72
N TYR A 23 -17.16 -8.56 4.43
CA TYR A 23 -17.45 -7.44 5.32
C TYR A 23 -17.48 -7.92 6.77
N LEU A 24 -16.84 -7.14 7.65
CA LEU A 24 -16.98 -7.29 9.09
C LEU A 24 -18.19 -6.47 9.54
N TYR A 25 -19.18 -7.11 10.14
CA TYR A 25 -20.38 -6.43 10.64
C TYR A 25 -20.70 -6.84 12.07
N ARG A 26 -21.31 -5.92 12.82
CA ARG A 26 -21.79 -6.17 14.18
C ARG A 26 -23.31 -6.28 14.12
N PRO A 27 -23.91 -7.46 14.37
CA PRO A 27 -25.37 -7.59 14.33
C PRO A 27 -26.02 -6.63 15.31
N GLN A 28 -26.71 -5.61 14.79
CA GLN A 28 -27.64 -4.84 15.61
C GLN A 28 -28.94 -5.64 15.75
N THR A 29 -29.55 -5.47 16.92
CA THR A 29 -30.83 -6.07 17.36
C THR A 29 -31.88 -6.05 16.23
N PRO A 30 -32.73 -7.08 16.10
CA PRO A 30 -33.60 -7.21 14.93
C PRO A 30 -34.63 -6.11 14.88
N GLY A 31 -34.60 -5.29 13.84
CA GLY A 31 -35.64 -4.32 13.52
C GLY A 31 -35.09 -2.96 13.16
N LEU A 32 -34.54 -2.83 11.95
CA LEU A 32 -34.45 -1.64 11.10
C LEU A 32 -33.26 -1.80 10.14
N ALA A 33 -33.50 -2.30 8.92
CA ALA A 33 -32.79 -1.90 7.70
C ALA A 33 -33.10 -2.89 6.55
N THR A 34 -34.06 -2.54 5.70
CA THR A 34 -34.12 -3.05 4.34
C THR A 34 -34.16 -1.85 3.42
N GLU A 35 -33.01 -1.21 3.16
CA GLU A 35 -32.89 -0.33 1.97
C GLU A 35 -31.46 0.10 1.54
N THR A 36 -30.37 -0.38 2.17
CA THR A 36 -29.03 0.14 1.83
C THR A 36 -28.20 -0.69 0.84
N HIS A 37 -28.66 -1.85 0.40
CA HIS A 37 -27.85 -2.74 -0.45
C HIS A 37 -28.36 -2.82 -1.89
N ARG A 38 -28.13 -1.77 -2.69
CA ARG A 38 -28.27 -1.83 -4.16
C ARG A 38 -27.53 -0.74 -4.95
N ARG A 39 -26.39 -0.21 -4.46
CA ARG A 39 -25.72 0.96 -5.09
C ARG A 39 -24.26 0.80 -5.54
N LEU A 40 -23.67 -0.39 -5.62
CA LEU A 40 -22.22 -0.52 -5.89
C LEU A 40 -21.83 -1.17 -7.23
N SER A 41 -22.71 -1.18 -8.23
CA SER A 41 -22.36 -1.70 -9.57
C SER A 41 -23.06 -1.00 -10.76
N ARG A 42 -23.59 0.22 -10.58
CA ARG A 42 -23.98 1.10 -11.71
C ARG A 42 -22.99 2.24 -11.84
N PRO A 43 -22.75 2.78 -13.06
CA PRO A 43 -22.21 4.13 -13.19
C PRO A 43 -23.18 5.06 -12.45
N LEU A 44 -22.69 5.68 -11.39
CA LEU A 44 -23.49 6.57 -10.55
C LEU A 44 -23.64 7.93 -11.25
N PRO A 45 -24.78 8.62 -11.06
CA PRO A 45 -25.03 9.91 -11.70
C PRO A 45 -24.01 10.96 -11.22
N GLN A 46 -23.61 11.84 -12.14
CA GLN A 46 -22.69 12.95 -11.88
C GLN A 46 -23.23 13.87 -10.76
N GLY A 47 -22.49 13.93 -9.65
CA GLY A 47 -22.75 14.82 -8.51
C GLY A 47 -21.89 14.42 -7.30
N GLU A 48 -20.99 15.34 -6.89
CA GLU A 48 -20.11 15.32 -5.70
C GLU A 48 -19.71 13.94 -5.15
N GLN A 49 -18.55 13.44 -5.57
CA GLN A 49 -17.86 12.40 -4.80
C GLN A 49 -17.58 12.94 -3.40
N THR A 50 -18.01 12.22 -2.37
CA THR A 50 -17.68 12.61 -1.00
C THR A 50 -16.18 12.42 -0.77
N MET A 51 -15.56 13.23 0.10
CA MET A 51 -14.13 13.08 0.41
C MET A 51 -13.77 11.68 0.93
N ASP A 52 -14.71 11.00 1.58
CA ASP A 52 -14.56 9.61 2.02
C ASP A 52 -14.48 8.63 0.83
N GLU A 53 -15.24 8.84 -0.24
CA GLU A 53 -15.15 8.01 -1.45
C GLU A 53 -13.79 8.16 -2.14
N LEU A 54 -13.21 9.36 -2.11
CA LEU A 54 -11.96 9.66 -2.79
C LEU A 54 -10.73 9.04 -2.10
N ILE A 55 -10.66 9.11 -0.77
CA ILE A 55 -9.51 8.56 -0.01
C ILE A 55 -9.50 7.04 0.05
N TYR A 56 -10.63 6.38 -0.24
CA TYR A 56 -10.73 4.93 -0.32
C TYR A 56 -10.73 4.39 -1.76
N ALA A 57 -10.85 5.24 -2.78
CA ALA A 57 -10.75 4.83 -4.18
C ALA A 57 -9.41 4.12 -4.49
N SER A 58 -9.43 3.29 -5.52
CA SER A 58 -8.22 2.65 -6.07
C SER A 58 -7.35 3.68 -6.78
N ALA A 59 -6.04 3.45 -6.84
CA ALA A 59 -5.12 4.29 -7.60
C ALA A 59 -5.53 4.39 -9.08
N ASN A 60 -6.04 3.30 -9.65
CA ASN A 60 -6.59 3.28 -11.01
C ASN A 60 -7.83 4.19 -11.17
N ALA A 61 -8.78 4.11 -10.23
CA ALA A 61 -9.97 4.96 -10.23
C ALA A 61 -9.62 6.44 -10.06
N ILE A 62 -8.69 6.77 -9.15
CA ILE A 62 -8.17 8.13 -8.96
C ILE A 62 -7.53 8.64 -10.25
N ALA A 63 -6.64 7.86 -10.87
CA ALA A 63 -5.96 8.26 -12.11
C ALA A 63 -6.97 8.53 -13.24
N LYS A 64 -8.02 7.70 -13.33
CA LYS A 64 -9.11 7.88 -14.29
C LYS A 64 -9.90 9.17 -14.03
N ALA A 65 -10.34 9.38 -12.79
CA ALA A 65 -11.12 10.56 -12.41
C ALA A 65 -10.35 11.86 -12.64
N ILE A 66 -9.03 11.87 -12.37
CA ILE A 66 -8.15 12.99 -12.70
C ILE A 66 -8.11 13.21 -14.22
N ARG A 67 -7.83 12.17 -15.02
CA ARG A 67 -7.75 12.29 -16.49
C ARG A 67 -9.05 12.80 -17.12
N ASP A 68 -10.19 12.35 -16.58
CA ASP A 68 -11.52 12.74 -17.04
C ASP A 68 -11.94 14.13 -16.53
N LYS A 69 -11.12 14.73 -15.65
CA LYS A 69 -11.36 16.03 -14.98
C LYS A 69 -12.60 16.03 -14.09
N ASP A 70 -12.97 14.86 -13.57
CA ASP A 70 -14.01 14.72 -12.55
C ASP A 70 -13.52 15.25 -11.19
N VAL A 71 -12.21 15.12 -10.93
CA VAL A 71 -11.49 15.68 -9.77
C VAL A 71 -10.12 16.19 -10.22
N SER A 72 -9.55 17.17 -9.52
CA SER A 72 -8.17 17.63 -9.74
C SER A 72 -7.16 16.82 -8.92
N ALA A 73 -5.91 16.78 -9.37
CA ALA A 73 -4.81 16.19 -8.60
C ALA A 73 -4.62 16.94 -7.27
N VAL A 74 -4.83 18.27 -7.24
CA VAL A 74 -4.79 19.06 -6.00
C VAL A 74 -5.85 18.58 -5.00
N GLU A 75 -7.10 18.40 -5.42
CA GLU A 75 -8.17 17.92 -4.54
C GLU A 75 -7.84 16.54 -3.95
N VAL A 76 -7.35 15.62 -4.79
CA VAL A 76 -6.95 14.27 -4.37
C VAL A 76 -5.81 14.32 -3.37
N VAL A 77 -4.77 15.11 -3.63
CA VAL A 77 -3.60 15.25 -2.75
C VAL A 77 -4.00 15.89 -1.42
N GLU A 78 -4.83 16.94 -1.42
CA GLU A 78 -5.32 17.56 -0.18
C GLU A 78 -6.17 16.58 0.63
N ALA A 79 -7.03 15.78 0.00
CA ALA A 79 -7.85 14.79 0.69
C ALA A 79 -6.98 13.76 1.44
N HIS A 80 -5.95 13.23 0.79
CA HIS A 80 -5.03 12.27 1.41
C HIS A 80 -4.13 12.91 2.48
N LEU A 81 -3.64 14.15 2.26
CA LEU A 81 -2.86 14.86 3.27
C LEU A 81 -3.67 15.13 4.55
N ARG A 82 -4.93 15.59 4.42
CA ARG A 82 -5.85 15.75 5.56
C ARG A 82 -6.12 14.42 6.25
N ARG A 83 -6.25 13.34 5.48
CA ARG A 83 -6.44 12.01 6.07
C ARG A 83 -5.22 11.56 6.86
N ILE A 84 -4.01 11.74 6.32
CA ILE A 84 -2.75 11.48 7.02
C ILE A 84 -2.71 12.30 8.33
N GLU A 85 -2.99 13.59 8.27
CA GLU A 85 -3.01 14.47 9.46
C GLU A 85 -3.98 13.96 10.55
N ALA A 86 -5.15 13.47 10.15
CA ALA A 86 -6.16 12.97 11.08
C ALA A 86 -5.79 11.63 11.75
N VAL A 87 -5.16 10.69 11.03
CA VAL A 87 -4.92 9.33 11.53
C VAL A 87 -3.50 9.10 12.03
N ASN A 88 -2.52 9.76 11.42
CA ASN A 88 -1.10 9.46 11.63
C ASN A 88 -0.61 9.74 13.07
N PRO A 89 -1.14 10.72 13.84
CA PRO A 89 -0.74 10.89 15.25
C PRO A 89 -0.94 9.65 16.12
N LYS A 90 -1.90 8.78 15.79
CA LYS A 90 -2.15 7.51 16.50
C LYS A 90 -1.40 6.32 15.89
N LEU A 91 -1.17 6.36 14.57
CA LEU A 91 -0.55 5.27 13.83
C LEU A 91 0.98 5.36 13.79
N ASN A 92 1.55 6.55 13.71
CA ASN A 92 2.96 6.78 13.41
C ASN A 92 3.43 5.98 12.17
N ALA A 93 2.64 6.04 11.10
CA ALA A 93 2.85 5.28 9.88
C ALA A 93 3.63 6.06 8.82
N VAL A 94 3.39 7.36 8.70
CA VAL A 94 4.14 8.29 7.84
C VAL A 94 5.08 9.11 8.72
N VAL A 95 6.39 8.91 8.54
CA VAL A 95 7.43 9.49 9.41
C VAL A 95 7.99 10.80 8.87
N HIS A 96 7.74 11.08 7.60
CA HIS A 96 8.13 12.33 6.97
C HIS A 96 7.13 12.70 5.87
N THR A 97 6.39 13.80 6.04
CA THR A 97 5.47 14.31 5.01
C THR A 97 6.15 15.43 4.22
N ILE A 98 5.87 15.48 2.91
CA ILE A 98 6.40 16.53 2.01
C ILE A 98 5.28 17.37 1.40
N ALA A 99 4.30 17.74 2.21
CA ALA A 99 3.03 18.34 1.81
C ALA A 99 3.18 19.55 0.86
N ALA A 100 4.11 20.47 1.13
CA ALA A 100 4.33 21.64 0.28
C ALA A 100 4.77 21.26 -1.14
N ARG A 101 5.69 20.30 -1.26
CA ARG A 101 6.14 19.75 -2.54
C ARG A 101 5.04 18.97 -3.24
N ALA A 102 4.32 18.10 -2.52
CA ALA A 102 3.20 17.34 -3.06
C ALA A 102 2.12 18.26 -3.68
N ARG A 103 1.77 19.35 -2.99
CA ARG A 103 0.81 20.37 -3.49
C ARG A 103 1.31 21.07 -4.75
N ALA A 104 2.61 21.37 -4.82
CA ALA A 104 3.20 22.00 -6.00
C ALA A 104 3.22 21.04 -7.20
N GLU A 105 3.59 19.77 -6.98
CA GLU A 105 3.56 18.71 -7.99
C GLU A 105 2.12 18.46 -8.47
N ALA A 106 1.13 18.49 -7.58
CA ALA A 106 -0.30 18.37 -7.94
C ALA A 106 -0.78 19.50 -8.85
N ARG A 107 -0.47 20.76 -8.51
CA ARG A 107 -0.78 21.91 -9.38
C ARG A 107 -0.12 21.77 -10.75
N ALA A 108 1.12 21.30 -10.80
CA ALA A 108 1.82 21.07 -12.05
C ALA A 108 1.15 19.96 -12.89
N ALA A 109 0.70 18.88 -12.25
CA ALA A 109 -0.04 17.79 -12.90
C ALA A 109 -1.37 18.28 -13.50
N ASP A 110 -2.13 19.12 -12.76
CA ASP A 110 -3.37 19.72 -13.26
C ASP A 110 -3.13 20.66 -14.45
N GLN A 111 -2.08 21.48 -14.38
CA GLN A 111 -1.68 22.36 -15.49
C GLN A 111 -1.26 21.57 -16.73
N ALA A 112 -0.49 20.49 -16.56
CA ALA A 112 -0.11 19.60 -17.65
C ALA A 112 -1.33 18.92 -18.28
N LEU A 113 -2.28 18.44 -17.45
CA LEU A 113 -3.53 17.88 -17.94
C LEU A 113 -4.38 18.92 -18.72
N ALA A 114 -4.41 20.17 -18.28
CA ALA A 114 -5.08 21.25 -19.01
C ALA A 114 -4.49 21.45 -20.42
N ARG A 115 -3.17 21.24 -20.59
CA ARG A 115 -2.46 21.24 -21.87
C ARG A 115 -2.50 19.90 -22.62
N ARG A 116 -3.20 18.88 -22.09
CA ARG A 116 -3.26 17.50 -22.62
C ARG A 116 -1.92 16.76 -22.58
N GLU A 117 -1.04 17.13 -21.67
CA GLU A 117 0.27 16.51 -21.41
C GLU A 117 0.19 15.51 -20.26
N VAL A 118 -0.40 14.33 -20.49
CA VAL A 118 -0.50 13.27 -19.48
C VAL A 118 0.86 12.56 -19.34
N GLN A 119 1.44 12.57 -18.15
CA GLN A 119 2.79 12.02 -17.90
C GLN A 119 2.83 10.49 -17.89
N GLY A 120 1.74 9.83 -17.53
CA GLY A 120 1.70 8.38 -17.46
C GLY A 120 0.45 7.82 -16.81
N PRO A 121 0.45 6.49 -16.54
CA PRO A 121 -0.72 5.80 -16.00
C PRO A 121 -1.12 6.25 -14.59
N LEU A 122 -0.19 6.84 -13.83
CA LEU A 122 -0.38 7.34 -12.46
C LEU A 122 -0.43 8.88 -12.40
N HIS A 123 -0.66 9.58 -13.52
CA HIS A 123 -0.70 11.04 -13.57
C HIS A 123 -1.58 11.66 -12.48
N GLY A 124 -0.96 12.37 -11.54
CA GLY A 124 -1.64 13.07 -10.44
C GLY A 124 -2.02 12.19 -9.24
N VAL A 125 -1.74 10.89 -9.28
CA VAL A 125 -2.10 9.96 -8.21
C VAL A 125 -1.13 10.11 -7.02
N PRO A 126 -1.61 10.32 -5.79
CA PRO A 126 -0.74 10.35 -4.62
C PRO A 126 -0.19 8.97 -4.27
N MET A 127 1.00 8.92 -3.72
CA MET A 127 1.60 7.71 -3.15
C MET A 127 2.45 8.03 -1.93
N THR A 128 2.74 7.01 -1.13
CA THR A 128 3.79 7.02 -0.12
C THR A 128 4.91 6.06 -0.50
N ILE A 129 6.09 6.19 0.11
CA ILE A 129 7.22 5.30 -0.15
C ILE A 129 7.86 4.89 1.17
N LYS A 130 8.10 3.58 1.37
CA LYS A 130 8.86 3.06 2.53
C LYS A 130 10.19 3.78 2.72
N ASP A 131 10.51 4.14 3.95
CA ASP A 131 11.70 4.91 4.32
C ASP A 131 13.04 4.21 3.98
N SER A 132 13.00 2.90 3.71
CA SER A 132 14.14 2.12 3.25
C SER A 132 14.52 2.35 1.79
N LEU A 133 13.71 3.08 1.02
CA LEU A 133 13.97 3.43 -0.37
C LEU A 133 14.45 4.87 -0.46
N ASP A 134 15.57 5.10 -1.13
CA ASP A 134 16.12 6.44 -1.33
C ASP A 134 15.17 7.29 -2.17
N THR A 135 15.04 8.57 -1.79
CA THR A 135 14.15 9.52 -2.44
C THR A 135 14.83 10.89 -2.49
N ALA A 136 15.13 11.37 -3.69
CA ALA A 136 15.87 12.60 -3.91
C ALA A 136 15.24 13.79 -3.16
N GLY A 137 16.04 14.44 -2.33
CA GLY A 137 15.63 15.61 -1.56
C GLY A 137 14.66 15.33 -0.42
N VAL A 138 14.50 14.06 0.00
CA VAL A 138 13.66 13.65 1.15
C VAL A 138 14.48 12.75 2.05
N VAL A 139 14.40 12.95 3.37
CA VAL A 139 15.14 12.10 4.32
C VAL A 139 14.78 10.62 4.11
N SER A 140 15.79 9.75 4.05
CA SER A 140 15.67 8.29 3.93
C SER A 140 16.55 7.62 4.98
N THR A 141 15.98 7.23 6.12
CA THR A 141 16.78 6.72 7.25
C THR A 141 16.91 5.20 7.23
N GLY A 142 15.95 4.49 6.65
CA GLY A 142 15.81 3.05 6.83
C GLY A 142 15.62 2.67 8.31
N GLY A 143 15.09 3.56 9.14
CA GLY A 143 14.90 3.36 10.58
C GLY A 143 16.19 3.32 11.42
N THR A 144 17.37 3.67 10.86
CA THR A 144 18.63 3.67 11.63
C THR A 144 19.11 5.07 12.00
N LYS A 145 19.66 5.21 13.21
CA LYS A 145 20.26 6.48 13.67
C LYS A 145 21.41 6.96 12.80
N GLY A 146 22.17 6.03 12.19
CA GLY A 146 23.29 6.37 11.31
C GLY A 146 22.88 7.14 10.06
N ARG A 147 21.60 7.08 9.68
CA ARG A 147 21.04 7.77 8.52
C ARG A 147 19.94 8.78 8.90
N ALA A 148 19.82 9.16 10.17
CA ALA A 148 18.73 9.99 10.67
C ALA A 148 18.56 11.34 9.92
N ALA A 149 19.65 11.89 9.39
CA ALA A 149 19.67 13.10 8.58
C ALA A 149 20.11 12.86 7.12
N TYR A 150 20.14 11.60 6.65
CA TYR A 150 20.58 11.28 5.30
C TYR A 150 19.51 11.69 4.29
N VAL A 151 19.88 12.60 3.38
CA VAL A 151 19.08 13.03 2.25
C VAL A 151 19.80 12.57 0.98
N PRO A 152 19.29 11.55 0.25
CA PRO A 152 19.92 11.09 -0.97
C PRO A 152 19.77 12.11 -2.09
N GLU A 153 20.75 12.12 -2.99
CA GLU A 153 20.75 12.96 -4.20
C GLU A 153 19.91 12.35 -5.33
N GLN A 154 19.71 11.03 -5.32
CA GLN A 154 18.99 10.28 -6.35
C GLN A 154 17.83 9.50 -5.75
N ASP A 155 16.76 9.38 -6.53
CA ASP A 155 15.67 8.45 -6.25
C ASP A 155 16.17 7.00 -6.41
N ALA A 156 15.68 6.09 -5.57
CA ALA A 156 15.72 4.67 -5.87
C ALA A 156 15.01 4.40 -7.20
N THR A 157 15.42 3.37 -7.95
CA THR A 157 14.89 3.13 -9.31
C THR A 157 13.36 3.03 -9.32
N VAL A 158 12.78 2.34 -8.34
CA VAL A 158 11.32 2.19 -8.23
C VAL A 158 10.62 3.53 -7.98
N VAL A 159 11.23 4.43 -7.20
CA VAL A 159 10.69 5.76 -6.91
C VAL A 159 10.74 6.63 -8.17
N ALA A 160 11.88 6.63 -8.87
CA ALA A 160 12.05 7.37 -10.13
C ALA A 160 11.02 6.94 -11.18
N ARG A 161 10.79 5.62 -11.33
CA ARG A 161 9.81 5.06 -12.27
C ARG A 161 8.38 5.50 -11.96
N LEU A 162 7.98 5.50 -10.69
CA LEU A 162 6.64 5.93 -10.28
C LEU A 162 6.42 7.43 -10.52
N ARG A 163 7.41 8.25 -10.20
CA ARG A 163 7.36 9.69 -10.47
C ARG A 163 7.30 9.97 -11.97
N ALA A 164 8.08 9.24 -12.78
CA ALA A 164 8.01 9.32 -14.24
C ALA A 164 6.65 8.87 -14.80
N ALA A 165 5.96 7.95 -14.12
CA ALA A 165 4.57 7.57 -14.44
C ALA A 165 3.52 8.60 -13.98
N GLY A 166 3.96 9.70 -13.36
CA GLY A 166 3.13 10.84 -12.92
C GLY A 166 2.63 10.77 -11.48
N ALA A 167 3.10 9.81 -10.67
CA ALA A 167 2.72 9.71 -9.27
C ALA A 167 3.33 10.83 -8.41
N ILE A 168 2.58 11.31 -7.43
CA ILE A 168 2.95 12.41 -6.53
C ILE A 168 3.28 11.85 -5.15
N LEU A 169 4.48 12.12 -4.66
CA LEU A 169 4.91 11.61 -3.36
C LEU A 169 4.33 12.47 -2.22
N LEU A 170 3.63 11.83 -1.27
CA LEU A 170 3.11 12.46 -0.06
C LEU A 170 4.12 12.44 1.10
N GLY A 171 4.92 11.39 1.19
CA GLY A 171 5.84 11.19 2.30
C GLY A 171 6.46 9.80 2.40
N LYS A 172 7.23 9.60 3.47
CA LYS A 172 7.96 8.38 3.81
C LYS A 172 7.21 7.55 4.83
N THR A 173 7.03 6.25 4.60
CA THR A 173 6.40 5.34 5.58
C THR A 173 7.43 4.64 6.45
N ASN A 174 7.06 4.42 7.72
CA ASN A 174 7.95 3.86 8.73
C ASN A 174 8.38 2.42 8.42
N THR A 175 9.54 2.04 8.96
CA THR A 175 10.13 0.70 8.85
C THR A 175 10.97 0.42 10.08
N PRO A 176 11.12 -0.84 10.56
CA PRO A 176 12.12 -1.14 11.58
C PRO A 176 13.54 -0.90 11.05
N GLU A 177 14.48 -0.80 11.98
CA GLU A 177 15.89 -0.54 11.65
C GLU A 177 16.41 -1.51 10.57
N LEU A 178 16.90 -0.94 9.48
CA LEU A 178 17.43 -1.62 8.29
C LEU A 178 16.47 -2.64 7.68
N THR A 179 15.17 -2.51 7.93
CA THR A 179 14.12 -3.45 7.49
C THR A 179 14.15 -4.84 8.16
N LEU A 180 14.92 -5.00 9.25
CA LEU A 180 15.25 -6.31 9.85
C LEU A 180 14.36 -6.69 11.05
N ALA A 181 13.04 -6.49 10.95
CA ALA A 181 12.10 -7.00 11.95
C ALA A 181 10.69 -7.25 11.38
N GLY A 182 9.95 -8.15 12.04
CA GLY A 182 8.54 -8.45 11.76
C GLY A 182 7.55 -7.48 12.40
N GLU A 183 8.05 -6.49 13.15
CA GLU A 183 7.28 -5.39 13.72
C GLU A 183 7.92 -4.06 13.31
N THR A 184 7.11 -3.02 13.12
CA THR A 184 7.60 -1.71 12.70
C THR A 184 7.84 -0.82 13.90
N ASP A 185 9.06 -0.87 14.43
CA ASP A 185 9.56 -0.04 15.52
C ASP A 185 11.06 0.23 15.32
N ASN A 186 11.50 1.45 15.63
CA ASN A 186 12.89 1.85 15.52
C ASN A 186 13.20 3.06 16.42
N LEU A 187 14.49 3.31 16.64
CA LEU A 187 14.94 4.37 17.55
C LEU A 187 14.90 5.78 16.96
N VAL A 188 14.55 5.94 15.68
CA VAL A 188 14.48 7.26 15.00
C VAL A 188 13.07 7.84 15.12
N TYR A 189 12.05 7.01 14.85
CA TYR A 189 10.66 7.41 14.74
C TYR A 189 9.73 6.71 15.74
N GLY A 190 10.19 5.64 16.39
CA GLY A 190 9.38 4.80 17.26
C GLY A 190 8.44 3.87 16.50
N ARG A 191 7.51 3.28 17.25
CA ARG A 191 6.60 2.22 16.79
C ARG A 191 5.46 2.75 15.93
N THR A 192 5.14 2.02 14.87
CA THR A 192 3.87 2.12 14.13
C THR A 192 2.81 1.20 14.73
N ASN A 193 1.56 1.65 14.79
CA ASN A 193 0.42 0.88 15.28
C ASN A 193 -0.54 0.45 14.16
N ASN A 194 -1.27 -0.64 14.38
CA ASN A 194 -2.26 -1.16 13.44
C ASN A 194 -3.55 -0.29 13.44
N PRO A 195 -4.11 0.07 12.27
CA PRO A 195 -5.32 0.90 12.20
C PRO A 195 -6.60 0.21 12.66
N TYR A 196 -6.65 -1.13 12.71
CA TYR A 196 -7.79 -1.88 13.24
C TYR A 196 -7.77 -1.99 14.78
N ASP A 197 -6.59 -2.00 15.38
CA ASP A 197 -6.38 -2.05 16.83
C ASP A 197 -5.04 -1.40 17.18
N LEU A 198 -5.08 -0.21 17.78
CA LEU A 198 -3.88 0.57 18.09
C LEU A 198 -2.93 -0.11 19.10
N SER A 199 -3.38 -1.15 19.81
CA SER A 199 -2.53 -1.95 20.70
C SER A 199 -1.68 -2.98 19.93
N ARG A 200 -1.98 -3.23 18.65
CA ARG A 200 -1.36 -4.29 17.85
C ARG A 200 -0.35 -3.74 16.85
N THR A 201 0.55 -4.63 16.43
CA THR A 201 1.52 -4.35 15.38
C THR A 201 0.82 -4.34 14.01
N PRO A 202 1.18 -3.44 13.09
CA PRO A 202 0.81 -3.53 11.69
C PRO A 202 1.65 -4.58 10.94
N GLY A 203 2.56 -5.27 11.62
CA GLY A 203 3.56 -6.15 11.04
C GLY A 203 4.80 -5.38 10.59
N GLY A 204 5.70 -6.08 9.92
CA GLY A 204 6.98 -5.52 9.50
C GLY A 204 7.65 -6.34 8.40
N SER A 205 8.58 -5.75 7.67
CA SER A 205 9.17 -4.43 7.89
C SER A 205 8.47 -3.27 7.15
N SER A 206 7.44 -3.54 6.33
CA SER A 206 6.67 -2.49 5.62
C SER A 206 5.37 -2.13 6.36
N GLY A 207 5.40 -2.10 7.70
CA GLY A 207 4.21 -1.85 8.52
C GLY A 207 3.67 -0.43 8.42
N GLY A 208 4.54 0.58 8.22
CA GLY A 208 4.09 1.95 7.93
C GLY A 208 3.24 2.03 6.66
N ALA A 209 3.69 1.38 5.58
CA ALA A 209 2.94 1.26 4.33
C ALA A 209 1.60 0.55 4.54
N GLY A 210 1.62 -0.61 5.22
CA GLY A 210 0.40 -1.36 5.55
C GLY A 210 -0.63 -0.52 6.31
N ALA A 211 -0.19 0.14 7.39
CA ALA A 211 -1.05 0.93 8.25
C ALA A 211 -1.65 2.15 7.53
N ILE A 212 -0.84 2.91 6.78
CA ILE A 212 -1.35 4.14 6.16
C ILE A 212 -2.29 3.86 4.98
N ILE A 213 -2.04 2.80 4.21
CA ILE A 213 -2.91 2.39 3.12
C ILE A 213 -4.25 1.91 3.68
N ALA A 214 -4.24 1.05 4.70
CA ALA A 214 -5.46 0.58 5.35
C ALA A 214 -6.27 1.73 5.97
N ALA A 215 -5.58 2.75 6.50
CA ALA A 215 -6.22 3.92 7.06
C ALA A 215 -6.72 4.94 6.03
N GLY A 216 -6.54 4.74 4.72
CA GLY A 216 -6.97 5.71 3.69
C GLY A 216 -6.02 6.89 3.48
N GLY A 217 -4.84 6.90 4.11
CA GLY A 217 -3.89 8.01 3.98
C GLY A 217 -3.05 7.96 2.69
N SER A 218 -3.01 6.81 2.02
CA SER A 218 -2.39 6.64 0.70
C SER A 218 -3.13 5.54 -0.07
N PRO A 219 -3.27 5.63 -1.40
CA PRO A 219 -3.80 4.52 -2.20
C PRO A 219 -2.72 3.47 -2.54
N LEU A 220 -1.43 3.87 -2.52
CA LEU A 220 -0.30 3.07 -3.00
C LEU A 220 0.99 3.34 -2.21
N ASP A 221 1.78 2.30 -1.95
CA ASP A 221 3.15 2.38 -1.46
C ASP A 221 4.03 1.28 -2.09
N ILE A 222 5.36 1.44 -2.03
CA ILE A 222 6.33 0.39 -2.36
C ILE A 222 7.01 -0.08 -1.08
N GLY A 223 6.75 -1.34 -0.73
CA GLY A 223 7.45 -2.04 0.34
C GLY A 223 8.67 -2.82 -0.17
N SER A 224 9.32 -3.51 0.77
CA SER A 224 10.34 -4.52 0.49
C SER A 224 10.08 -5.77 1.31
N ASP A 225 10.36 -6.95 0.74
CA ASP A 225 10.06 -8.27 1.33
C ASP A 225 11.24 -9.21 1.16
N THR A 226 11.85 -9.58 2.28
CA THR A 226 12.90 -10.61 2.39
C THR A 226 12.33 -11.91 2.98
N GLY A 227 11.57 -11.81 4.07
CA GLY A 227 11.01 -12.93 4.81
C GLY A 227 9.50 -12.83 5.08
N GLY A 228 8.78 -12.02 4.29
CA GLY A 228 7.36 -11.71 4.50
C GLY A 228 7.08 -10.22 4.63
N SER A 229 8.06 -9.34 4.45
CA SER A 229 7.94 -7.94 4.86
C SER A 229 7.02 -7.05 4.01
N ILE A 230 6.44 -7.55 2.91
CA ILE A 230 5.28 -6.96 2.22
C ILE A 230 4.02 -7.73 2.62
N ARG A 231 4.07 -9.06 2.55
CA ARG A 231 2.91 -9.94 2.73
C ARG A 231 2.36 -9.93 4.16
N LEU A 232 3.22 -9.87 5.17
CA LEU A 232 2.85 -9.85 6.58
C LEU A 232 2.15 -8.54 6.96
N PRO A 233 2.69 -7.34 6.65
CA PRO A 233 1.92 -6.11 6.84
C PRO A 233 0.62 -6.05 6.04
N ALA A 234 0.63 -6.56 4.81
CA ALA A 234 -0.59 -6.60 3.99
C ALA A 234 -1.67 -7.46 4.65
N HIS A 235 -1.29 -8.64 5.16
CA HIS A 235 -2.18 -9.51 5.91
C HIS A 235 -2.70 -8.85 7.20
N PHE A 236 -1.83 -8.28 8.03
CA PHE A 236 -2.22 -7.68 9.32
C PHE A 236 -3.05 -6.41 9.16
N CYS A 237 -2.86 -5.67 8.07
CA CYS A 237 -3.58 -4.43 7.79
C CYS A 237 -4.71 -4.63 6.77
N GLY A 238 -5.06 -5.85 6.39
CA GLY A 238 -6.21 -6.11 5.50
C GLY A 238 -6.12 -5.44 4.12
N ILE A 239 -4.92 -5.36 3.54
CA ILE A 239 -4.67 -4.79 2.21
C ILE A 239 -4.02 -5.81 1.27
N ALA A 240 -3.88 -5.46 0.00
CA ALA A 240 -3.17 -6.26 -0.99
C ALA A 240 -1.67 -5.88 -1.02
N GLY A 241 -0.81 -6.88 -1.19
CA GLY A 241 0.62 -6.67 -1.43
C GLY A 241 1.23 -7.85 -2.17
N ILE A 242 2.15 -7.59 -3.10
CA ILE A 242 2.82 -8.63 -3.87
C ILE A 242 4.33 -8.52 -3.72
N LYS A 243 4.95 -9.62 -3.27
CA LYS A 243 6.39 -9.83 -3.43
C LYS A 243 6.60 -10.45 -4.81
N PRO A 244 7.20 -9.74 -5.78
CA PRO A 244 7.41 -10.30 -7.11
C PRO A 244 8.44 -11.43 -7.10
N THR A 245 8.55 -12.11 -8.25
CA THR A 245 9.64 -13.06 -8.54
C THR A 245 10.99 -12.37 -8.39
N SER A 246 11.99 -13.11 -7.88
CA SER A 246 13.37 -12.60 -7.84
C SER A 246 13.86 -12.18 -9.23
N GLY A 247 14.55 -11.05 -9.29
CA GLY A 247 15.08 -10.48 -10.53
C GLY A 247 14.07 -9.71 -11.37
N ARG A 248 12.86 -9.42 -10.84
CA ARG A 248 11.82 -8.64 -11.54
C ARG A 248 11.97 -7.13 -11.37
N VAL A 249 12.24 -6.70 -10.14
CA VAL A 249 12.22 -5.30 -9.72
C VAL A 249 13.57 -4.95 -9.10
N PRO A 250 14.26 -3.90 -9.60
CA PRO A 250 15.56 -3.48 -9.09
C PRO A 250 15.51 -3.04 -7.63
N ARG A 251 16.61 -3.32 -6.91
CA ARG A 251 16.86 -2.85 -5.55
C ARG A 251 17.82 -1.66 -5.47
N THR A 252 18.24 -1.11 -6.60
CA THR A 252 19.02 0.13 -6.65
C THR A 252 18.35 1.23 -5.83
N GLY A 253 19.08 1.75 -4.83
CA GLY A 253 18.59 2.76 -3.89
C GLY A 253 17.80 2.21 -2.70
N HIS A 254 17.77 0.91 -2.46
CA HIS A 254 17.25 0.32 -1.22
C HIS A 254 18.37 0.28 -0.15
N VAL A 255 18.04 0.52 1.13
CA VAL A 255 19.00 0.54 2.26
C VAL A 255 19.75 -0.77 2.44
N VAL A 256 19.08 -1.88 2.16
CA VAL A 256 19.71 -3.20 2.03
C VAL A 256 20.12 -3.37 0.58
N PRO A 257 21.43 -3.28 0.26
CA PRO A 257 21.91 -3.27 -1.12
C PRO A 257 21.73 -4.63 -1.79
N PHE A 258 21.87 -4.66 -3.12
CA PHE A 258 22.08 -5.90 -3.86
C PHE A 258 23.53 -6.40 -3.71
N GLY A 259 23.79 -7.63 -4.18
CA GLY A 259 25.12 -8.25 -4.10
C GLY A 259 25.40 -8.95 -2.78
N MET A 260 24.37 -9.36 -2.03
CA MET A 260 24.51 -10.04 -0.73
C MET A 260 24.84 -11.56 -0.85
N GLY A 261 25.39 -12.00 -1.97
CA GLY A 261 25.74 -13.40 -2.20
C GLY A 261 24.53 -14.34 -2.14
N ALA A 262 24.60 -15.39 -1.32
CA ALA A 262 23.60 -16.47 -1.30
C ALA A 262 22.18 -16.01 -0.88
N VAL A 263 22.05 -14.89 -0.19
CA VAL A 263 20.75 -14.36 0.29
C VAL A 263 20.18 -13.27 -0.61
N ASP A 264 20.86 -12.93 -1.69
CA ASP A 264 20.53 -11.77 -2.51
C ASP A 264 19.14 -11.88 -3.18
N ALA A 265 18.75 -13.10 -3.54
CA ALA A 265 17.45 -13.40 -4.16
C ALA A 265 16.24 -13.28 -3.21
N LEU A 266 16.47 -13.15 -1.90
CA LEU A 266 15.37 -13.11 -0.92
C LEU A 266 14.64 -11.77 -0.94
N THR A 267 15.38 -10.67 -0.98
CA THR A 267 14.84 -9.31 -0.86
C THR A 267 14.28 -8.84 -2.19
N GLN A 268 13.00 -8.49 -2.23
CA GLN A 268 12.36 -7.91 -3.42
C GLN A 268 11.55 -6.68 -3.05
N ASN A 269 11.62 -5.63 -3.88
CA ASN A 269 10.71 -4.50 -3.81
C ASN A 269 9.38 -4.87 -4.45
N GLY A 270 8.27 -4.37 -3.92
CA GLY A 270 6.95 -4.69 -4.47
C GLY A 270 5.85 -3.73 -4.02
N PRO A 271 4.79 -3.59 -4.83
CA PRO A 271 3.70 -2.67 -4.52
C PRO A 271 2.79 -3.22 -3.42
N MET A 272 2.22 -2.28 -2.68
CA MET A 272 1.20 -2.47 -1.64
C MET A 272 0.06 -1.48 -1.89
N ALA A 273 -1.18 -1.94 -1.87
CA ALA A 273 -2.36 -1.12 -2.17
C ALA A 273 -3.63 -1.74 -1.56
N ARG A 274 -4.75 -1.02 -1.51
CA ARG A 274 -6.04 -1.60 -1.06
C ARG A 274 -6.60 -2.62 -2.04
N TYR A 275 -6.34 -2.46 -3.33
CA TYR A 275 -6.95 -3.26 -4.39
C TYR A 275 -5.91 -3.99 -5.23
N VAL A 276 -6.27 -5.19 -5.69
CA VAL A 276 -5.40 -6.02 -6.54
C VAL A 276 -5.16 -5.35 -7.90
N GLU A 277 -6.13 -4.61 -8.44
CA GLU A 277 -5.93 -3.87 -9.69
C GLU A 277 -4.81 -2.83 -9.61
N ASP A 278 -4.56 -2.25 -8.43
CA ASP A 278 -3.49 -1.28 -8.24
C ASP A 278 -2.12 -1.96 -8.20
N LEU A 279 -2.05 -3.21 -7.73
CA LEU A 279 -0.83 -4.03 -7.85
C LEU A 279 -0.54 -4.35 -9.32
N ALA A 280 -1.57 -4.69 -10.09
CA ALA A 280 -1.46 -4.98 -11.52
C ALA A 280 -1.08 -3.73 -12.34
N LEU A 281 -1.54 -2.55 -11.92
CA LEU A 281 -1.15 -1.26 -12.49
C LEU A 281 0.31 -0.91 -12.17
N THR A 282 0.74 -1.14 -10.92
CA THR A 282 2.02 -0.64 -10.41
C THR A 282 3.20 -1.54 -10.73
N LEU A 283 3.03 -2.87 -10.68
CA LEU A 283 4.12 -3.80 -10.89
C LEU A 283 4.81 -3.63 -12.26
N PRO A 284 4.10 -3.46 -13.39
CA PRO A 284 4.73 -3.18 -14.69
C PRO A 284 5.53 -1.88 -14.72
N ILE A 285 5.11 -0.86 -13.97
CA ILE A 285 5.79 0.46 -13.91
C ILE A 285 7.16 0.32 -13.24
N ILE A 286 7.25 -0.47 -12.17
CA ILE A 286 8.48 -0.60 -11.38
C ILE A 286 9.38 -1.74 -11.84
N ALA A 287 8.91 -2.66 -12.68
CA ALA A 287 9.65 -3.82 -13.16
C ALA A 287 10.63 -3.49 -14.29
N GLY A 288 11.60 -4.38 -14.51
CA GLY A 288 12.53 -4.34 -15.64
C GLY A 288 13.90 -3.77 -15.30
N ASP A 289 14.83 -3.93 -16.24
CA ASP A 289 16.25 -3.58 -16.12
C ASP A 289 16.48 -2.09 -15.86
N ASP A 290 17.41 -1.79 -14.96
CA ASP A 290 17.85 -0.43 -14.63
C ASP A 290 19.33 -0.19 -14.90
N TRP A 291 20.01 -1.17 -15.47
CA TRP A 291 21.44 -1.17 -15.81
C TRP A 291 22.36 -0.91 -14.61
N ARG A 292 21.88 -1.18 -13.38
CA ARG A 292 22.62 -0.98 -12.12
C ARG A 292 22.56 -2.22 -11.23
N ASP A 293 21.37 -2.80 -11.06
CA ASP A 293 21.18 -4.03 -10.29
C ASP A 293 21.41 -5.25 -11.18
N PRO A 294 22.54 -5.98 -11.02
CA PRO A 294 22.88 -7.10 -11.89
C PRO A 294 21.99 -8.34 -11.67
N ALA A 295 21.14 -8.34 -10.64
CA ALA A 295 20.20 -9.44 -10.39
C ALA A 295 18.95 -9.37 -11.29
N ILE A 296 18.77 -8.28 -12.05
CA ILE A 296 17.58 -8.08 -12.86
C ILE A 296 17.67 -8.85 -14.17
N VAL A 297 16.62 -9.65 -14.41
CA VAL A 297 16.50 -10.50 -15.58
C VAL A 297 15.35 -9.99 -16.46
N PRO A 298 15.52 -9.92 -17.79
CA PRO A 298 14.43 -9.61 -18.71
C PRO A 298 13.36 -10.71 -18.63
N MET A 299 12.30 -10.46 -17.85
CA MET A 299 11.22 -11.40 -17.65
C MET A 299 9.90 -10.76 -18.10
N PRO A 300 9.22 -11.31 -19.13
CA PRO A 300 7.96 -10.75 -19.59
C PRO A 300 6.88 -10.85 -18.51
N LEU A 301 6.00 -9.86 -18.46
CA LEU A 301 4.77 -9.91 -17.67
C LEU A 301 3.63 -10.39 -18.58
N GLY A 302 2.88 -11.39 -18.12
CA GLY A 302 1.66 -11.81 -18.80
C GLY A 302 0.52 -10.84 -18.54
N ASP A 303 -0.50 -10.86 -19.41
CA ASP A 303 -1.74 -10.13 -19.18
C ASP A 303 -2.64 -10.90 -18.19
N PRO A 304 -2.93 -10.36 -16.99
CA PRO A 304 -3.81 -11.02 -16.05
C PRO A 304 -5.24 -11.19 -16.58
N ASN A 305 -5.70 -10.37 -17.54
CA ASN A 305 -7.03 -10.50 -18.14
C ASN A 305 -7.15 -11.70 -19.09
N ALA A 306 -6.02 -12.23 -19.57
CA ALA A 306 -6.00 -13.41 -20.42
C ALA A 306 -6.15 -14.73 -19.64
N ILE A 307 -6.15 -14.69 -18.30
CA ILE A 307 -6.19 -15.88 -17.44
C ILE A 307 -7.62 -16.37 -17.22
N ASN A 308 -7.92 -17.59 -17.67
CA ASN A 308 -9.17 -18.28 -17.34
C ASN A 308 -9.13 -18.84 -15.91
N VAL A 309 -9.63 -18.06 -14.95
CA VAL A 309 -9.66 -18.44 -13.53
C VAL A 309 -10.40 -19.77 -13.29
N LYS A 310 -11.45 -20.08 -14.06
CA LYS A 310 -12.20 -21.35 -13.90
C LYS A 310 -11.38 -22.58 -14.25
N GLY A 311 -10.34 -22.43 -15.06
CA GLY A 311 -9.44 -23.51 -15.48
C GLY A 311 -8.19 -23.65 -14.62
N LEU A 312 -8.00 -22.82 -13.59
CA LEU A 312 -6.80 -22.85 -12.76
C LEU A 312 -6.79 -24.10 -11.87
N ARG A 313 -5.63 -24.77 -11.84
CA ARG A 313 -5.34 -25.83 -10.87
C ARG A 313 -4.71 -25.19 -9.63
N VAL A 314 -5.37 -25.32 -8.49
CA VAL A 314 -4.90 -24.75 -7.22
C VAL A 314 -4.47 -25.88 -6.28
N ALA A 315 -3.27 -25.80 -5.75
CA ALA A 315 -2.81 -26.65 -4.66
C ALA A 315 -3.11 -25.93 -3.33
N MET A 316 -3.87 -26.59 -2.45
CA MET A 316 -4.17 -26.08 -1.10
C MET A 316 -3.10 -26.57 -0.13
N HIS A 317 -2.44 -25.66 0.55
CA HIS A 317 -1.45 -25.96 1.59
C HIS A 317 -1.69 -25.03 2.79
N THR A 318 -2.24 -25.59 3.86
CA THR A 318 -2.65 -24.84 5.06
C THR A 318 -1.76 -25.10 6.28
N ASP A 319 -0.84 -26.05 6.20
CA ASP A 319 0.10 -26.38 7.28
C ASP A 319 1.42 -26.88 6.68
N ASN A 320 2.52 -26.24 7.05
CA ASN A 320 3.87 -26.56 6.58
C ASN A 320 4.63 -27.51 7.52
N GLY A 321 4.02 -27.96 8.62
CA GLY A 321 4.63 -28.81 9.65
C GLY A 321 5.68 -28.10 10.51
N VAL A 322 5.90 -26.79 10.31
CA VAL A 322 6.85 -25.95 11.06
C VAL A 322 6.11 -25.04 12.03
N MET A 323 5.03 -24.41 11.58
CA MET A 323 4.19 -23.54 12.40
C MET A 323 2.73 -23.68 11.98
N ALA A 324 1.88 -24.13 12.92
CA ALA A 324 0.46 -24.25 12.67
C ALA A 324 -0.21 -22.87 12.61
N PRO A 325 -1.08 -22.59 11.61
CA PRO A 325 -1.90 -21.39 11.64
C PRO A 325 -2.88 -21.42 12.81
N THR A 326 -3.34 -20.25 13.23
CA THR A 326 -4.45 -20.19 14.20
C THR A 326 -5.73 -20.81 13.61
N PRO A 327 -6.63 -21.35 14.44
CA PRO A 327 -7.90 -21.90 13.98
C PRO A 327 -8.70 -20.92 13.11
N GLU A 328 -8.72 -19.65 13.47
CA GLU A 328 -9.45 -18.60 12.75
C GLU A 328 -8.85 -18.38 11.36
N THR A 329 -7.53 -18.39 11.23
CA THR A 329 -6.83 -18.26 9.94
C THR A 329 -7.10 -19.48 9.06
N ALA A 330 -7.05 -20.67 9.64
CA ALA A 330 -7.32 -21.92 8.92
C ALA A 330 -8.77 -21.97 8.41
N VAL A 331 -9.73 -21.47 9.18
CA VAL A 331 -11.14 -21.37 8.76
C VAL A 331 -11.31 -20.34 7.64
N ALA A 332 -10.67 -19.17 7.74
CA ALA A 332 -10.80 -18.12 6.72
C ALA A 332 -10.24 -18.52 5.34
N VAL A 333 -9.28 -19.45 5.29
CA VAL A 333 -8.66 -19.94 4.04
C VAL A 333 -9.45 -21.10 3.40
N ARG A 334 -10.22 -21.85 4.19
CA ARG A 334 -11.02 -23.01 3.70
C ARG A 334 -12.32 -22.57 3.05
#